data_AF-A0A1H4E7G0-F1
#
_entry.id   AF-A0A1H4E7G0-F1
#
_cell.length_a   1.000
_cell.length_b   1.000
_cell.length_c   1.000
_cell.angle_alpha   90.00
_cell.angle_beta   90.00
_cell.angle_gamma   90.00
#
_symmetry.space_group_name_H-M   'P 1'
#
loop_
_entity.id
_entity.type
_entity.pdbx_description
1 polymer ?
#
loop_
_entity_poly.entity_id
_entity_poly.type
_entity_poly.pdbx_seq_one_letter_code
_entity_poly.pdbx_strand_id
1 'polypeptide(L)'
;MKRDINNTFNSKKPILVLILSIITAIFWYIGQSFNVYYFAVVGAVFEFLWLPMIASLYILPILSLFYLIKEKFNLISLYLYSFLILIATILYIYLIN
;
A
#
# COMPACT_ATOMS: atom_id res chain seq x y z
N MET A 1 -3.61 24.58 -23.64
CA MET A 1 -2.97 23.55 -22.78
C MET A 1 -3.81 22.28 -22.83
N LYS A 2 -3.64 21.48 -23.88
CA LYS A 2 -4.37 20.23 -24.07
C LYS A 2 -3.62 19.19 -23.24
N ARG A 3 -4.14 18.84 -22.05
CA ARG A 3 -3.62 17.68 -21.32
C ARG A 3 -3.88 16.48 -22.23
N ASP A 4 -2.81 15.85 -22.67
CA ASP A 4 -2.86 14.53 -23.30
C ASP A 4 -3.25 13.51 -22.22
N ILE A 5 -4.54 13.48 -21.89
CA ILE A 5 -5.15 12.55 -20.93
C ILE A 5 -5.08 11.10 -21.44
N ASN A 6 -4.72 10.91 -22.71
CA ASN A 6 -4.88 9.66 -23.42
C ASN A 6 -3.69 8.70 -23.36
N ASN A 7 -2.62 9.00 -22.59
CA ASN A 7 -1.44 8.12 -22.58
C ASN A 7 -0.84 7.77 -21.21
N THR A 8 -1.43 8.20 -20.09
CA THR A 8 -0.90 7.88 -18.75
C THR A 8 -1.43 6.58 -18.15
N PHE A 9 -2.44 5.94 -18.75
CA PHE A 9 -3.11 4.75 -18.21
C PHE A 9 -2.56 3.41 -18.71
N ASN A 10 -1.54 3.40 -19.58
CA ASN A 10 -1.03 2.15 -20.19
C ASN A 10 0.07 1.46 -19.37
N SER A 11 0.22 1.80 -18.09
CA SER A 11 1.21 1.14 -17.22
C SER A 11 0.51 0.29 -16.17
N LYS A 12 0.64 -1.04 -16.31
CA LYS A 12 0.15 -2.01 -15.31
C LYS A 12 0.83 -1.84 -13.94
N LYS A 13 1.99 -1.17 -13.91
CA LYS A 13 2.85 -0.97 -12.73
C LYS A 13 2.23 -0.09 -11.63
N PRO A 14 1.79 1.16 -11.88
CA PRO A 14 1.19 2.01 -10.85
C PRO A 14 -0.09 1.41 -10.27
N ILE A 15 -0.91 0.77 -11.11
CA ILE A 15 -2.12 0.08 -10.66
C ILE A 15 -1.76 -1.08 -9.73
N LEU A 16 -0.75 -1.88 -10.09
CA LEU A 16 -0.26 -2.97 -9.25
C LEU A 16 0.27 -2.46 -7.89
N VAL A 17 1.06 -1.38 -7.89
CA VAL A 17 1.57 -0.78 -6.64
C VAL A 17 0.42 -0.29 -5.77
N LEU A 18 -0.61 0.32 -6.36
CA LEU A 18 -1.80 0.77 -5.62
C LEU A 18 -2.58 -0.40 -5.03
N ILE A 19 -2.81 -1.46 -5.80
CA ILE A 19 -3.52 -2.67 -5.33
C ILE A 19 -2.75 -3.30 -4.17
N LEU A 20 -1.44 -3.47 -4.29
CA LEU A 20 -0.61 -4.01 -3.20
C LEU A 20 -0.64 -3.11 -1.96
N SER A 21 -0.66 -1.79 -2.15
CA SER A 21 -0.76 -0.84 -1.04
C SER A 21 -2.09 -0.98 -0.29
N ILE A 22 -3.19 -1.13 -1.03
CA ILE A 22 -4.53 -1.34 -0.45
C ILE A 22 -4.60 -2.68 0.30
N ILE A 23 -4.08 -3.76 -0.31
CA ILE A 23 -4.04 -5.09 0.35
C ILE A 23 -3.22 -5.01 1.64
N THR A 24 -2.06 -4.35 1.61
CA THR A 24 -1.19 -4.16 2.78
C THR A 24 -1.95 -3.39 3.87
N ALA A 25 -2.62 -2.29 3.52
CA ALA A 25 -3.41 -1.50 4.46
C ALA A 25 -4.54 -2.32 5.12
N ILE A 26 -5.29 -3.07 4.31
CA ILE A 26 -6.38 -3.93 4.81
C ILE A 26 -5.84 -5.02 5.73
N PHE A 27 -4.72 -5.67 5.37
CA PHE A 27 -4.10 -6.72 6.18
C PHE A 27 -3.75 -6.19 7.58
N TRP A 28 -3.05 -5.07 7.66
CA TRP A 28 -2.65 -4.47 8.94
C TRP A 28 -3.83 -3.95 9.74
N TYR A 29 -4.81 -3.33 9.08
CA TYR A 29 -6.04 -2.88 9.74
C TYR A 29 -6.80 -4.05 10.38
N ILE A 30 -6.98 -5.16 9.65
CA ILE A 30 -7.67 -6.35 10.18
C ILE A 30 -6.86 -6.99 11.32
N GLY A 31 -5.55 -7.14 11.14
CA GLY A 31 -4.67 -7.76 12.12
C GLY A 31 -4.64 -7.01 13.46
N GLN A 32 -4.82 -5.68 13.43
CA GLN A 32 -4.83 -4.85 14.62
C GLN A 32 -6.23 -4.66 15.23
N SER A 33 -7.29 -4.69 14.40
CA SER A 33 -8.67 -4.45 14.87
C SER A 33 -9.36 -5.72 15.36
N PHE A 34 -8.94 -6.90 14.91
CA PHE A 34 -9.58 -8.17 15.22
C PHE A 34 -8.62 -9.16 15.85
N ASN A 35 -9.13 -10.02 16.73
CA ASN A 35 -8.37 -11.16 17.24
C ASN A 35 -8.28 -12.24 16.14
N VAL A 36 -7.28 -12.12 15.27
CA VAL A 36 -7.01 -13.08 14.18
C VAL A 36 -6.64 -14.48 14.69
N TYR A 37 -6.22 -14.60 15.95
CA TYR A 37 -5.89 -15.85 16.60
C TYR A 37 -7.11 -16.58 17.17
N TYR A 38 -8.31 -15.98 17.10
CA TYR A 38 -9.54 -16.63 17.55
C TYR A 38 -9.86 -17.89 16.72
N PHE A 39 -9.58 -17.87 15.41
CA PHE A 39 -9.71 -19.03 14.54
C PHE A 39 -8.33 -19.51 14.09
N ALA A 40 -7.97 -20.76 14.39
CA ALA A 40 -6.65 -21.33 14.08
C ALA A 40 -6.26 -21.20 12.58
N VAL A 41 -7.23 -21.37 11.67
CA VAL A 41 -6.99 -21.24 10.23
C VAL A 41 -6.67 -19.79 9.84
N VAL A 42 -7.37 -18.81 10.42
CA VAL A 42 -7.14 -17.39 10.15
C VAL A 42 -5.78 -16.98 10.70
N GLY A 43 -5.46 -17.40 11.93
CA GLY A 43 -4.15 -17.19 12.55
C GLY A 43 -3.01 -17.71 11.68
N ALA A 44 -3.10 -18.96 11.21
CA ALA A 44 -2.08 -19.55 10.35
C ALA A 44 -1.89 -18.79 9.01
N VAL A 45 -2.96 -18.28 8.41
CA VAL A 45 -2.88 -17.45 7.20
C VAL A 45 -2.17 -16.12 7.49
N PHE A 46 -2.50 -15.48 8.62
CA PHE A 46 -1.83 -14.25 9.06
C PHE A 46 -0.35 -14.49 9.37
N GLU A 47 0.00 -15.60 10.02
CA GLU A 47 1.38 -16.00 10.30
C GLU A 47 2.18 -16.41 9.06
N PHE A 48 1.52 -16.80 7.96
CA PHE A 48 2.23 -17.02 6.70
C PHE A 48 2.44 -15.69 5.95
N LEU A 49 1.45 -14.80 6.01
CA LEU A 49 1.45 -13.54 5.26
C LEU A 49 2.15 -12.38 5.98
N TRP A 50 2.41 -12.45 7.29
CA TRP A 50 2.98 -11.32 8.03
C TRP A 50 4.31 -10.83 7.44
N LEU A 51 5.19 -11.75 7.03
CA LEU A 51 6.52 -11.41 6.50
C LEU A 51 6.44 -10.64 5.16
N PRO A 52 5.73 -11.13 4.12
CA PRO A 52 5.57 -10.35 2.89
C PRO A 52 4.79 -9.04 3.11
N MET A 53 3.86 -9.00 4.07
CA MET A 53 3.10 -7.77 4.39
C MET A 53 3.95 -6.73 5.12
N ILE A 54 4.88 -7.15 5.98
CA ILE A 54 5.82 -6.23 6.62
C ILE A 54 6.83 -5.68 5.59
N ALA A 55 7.29 -6.53 4.68
CA ALA A 55 8.16 -6.10 3.58
C ALA A 55 7.43 -5.08 2.70
N SER A 56 6.16 -5.34 2.37
CA SER A 56 5.32 -4.42 1.59
C SER A 56 5.11 -3.08 2.30
N LEU A 57 4.90 -3.09 3.62
CA LEU A 57 4.69 -1.89 4.43
C LEU A 57 5.87 -0.91 4.34
N TYR A 58 7.12 -1.40 4.24
CA TYR A 58 8.32 -0.56 4.18
C TYR A 58 8.87 -0.35 2.76
N ILE A 59 8.77 -1.35 1.88
CA ILE A 59 9.32 -1.28 0.52
C ILE A 59 8.43 -0.46 -0.40
N LEU A 60 7.10 -0.65 -0.35
CA LEU A 60 6.17 0.07 -1.21
C LEU A 60 6.15 1.59 -1.00
N PRO A 61 6.26 2.16 0.23
CA PRO A 61 6.35 3.62 0.36
C PRO A 61 7.64 4.17 -0.26
N ILE A 62 8.76 3.44 -0.15
CA ILE A 62 10.03 3.85 -0.79
C ILE A 62 9.88 3.79 -2.32
N LEU A 63 9.30 2.70 -2.84
CA LEU A 63 9.10 2.50 -4.28
C LEU A 63 8.16 3.57 -4.86
N SER A 64 7.04 3.82 -4.18
CA SER A 64 6.06 4.83 -4.61
C SER A 64 6.66 6.24 -4.56
N LEU A 65 7.43 6.58 -3.52
CA LEU A 65 8.14 7.86 -3.46
C LEU A 65 9.16 8.00 -4.59
N PHE A 66 9.95 6.96 -4.87
CA PHE A 66 10.92 6.97 -5.96
C PHE A 66 10.26 7.23 -7.33
N TYR A 67 9.13 6.57 -7.62
CA TYR A 67 8.40 6.81 -8.86
C TYR A 67 7.69 8.17 -8.87
N LEU A 68 7.20 8.65 -7.72
CA LEU A 68 6.60 9.98 -7.60
C LEU A 68 7.62 11.08 -7.91
N ILE A 69 8.86 10.94 -7.44
CA ILE A 69 9.97 11.85 -7.78
C ILE A 69 10.24 11.82 -9.29
N LYS A 70 10.25 10.63 -9.90
CA LYS A 70 10.41 10.48 -11.36
C LYS A 70 9.28 11.14 -12.16
N GLU A 71 8.07 11.14 -11.63
CA GLU A 71 6.89 11.83 -12.20
C GLU A 71 6.81 13.32 -11.84
N LYS A 72 7.85 13.89 -11.22
CA LYS A 72 7.93 15.30 -10.82
C LYS A 72 6.79 15.71 -9.87
N PHE A 73 6.43 14.84 -8.92
CA PHE A 73 5.40 15.09 -7.91
C PHE A 73 4.02 15.42 -8.50
N ASN A 74 3.61 14.70 -9.56
CA ASN A 74 2.27 14.84 -10.10
C ASN A 74 1.21 14.45 -9.05
N LEU A 75 0.36 15.41 -8.66
CA LEU A 75 -0.69 15.21 -7.66
C LEU A 75 -1.79 14.22 -8.08
N ILE A 76 -1.88 13.89 -9.37
CA ILE A 76 -2.85 12.92 -9.90
C ILE A 76 -2.21 11.53 -10.02
N SER A 77 -0.95 11.36 -9.62
CA SER A 77 -0.22 10.09 -9.71
C SER A 77 -0.81 9.02 -8.78
N LEU A 78 -1.00 7.80 -9.30
CA LEU A 78 -1.35 6.64 -8.49
C LEU A 78 -0.24 6.27 -7.48
N TYR A 79 1.02 6.63 -7.76
CA TYR A 79 2.11 6.46 -6.79
C TYR A 79 1.94 7.38 -5.59
N LEU A 80 1.40 8.61 -5.78
CA LEU A 80 1.08 9.49 -4.65
C LEU A 80 0.00 8.86 -3.76
N TYR A 81 -1.09 8.38 -4.35
CA TYR A 81 -2.16 7.73 -3.58
C TYR A 81 -1.66 6.49 -2.85
N SER A 82 -0.84 5.67 -3.50
CA SER A 82 -0.20 4.50 -2.89
C SER A 82 0.65 4.90 -1.68
N PHE A 83 1.50 5.93 -1.84
CA PHE A 83 2.35 6.45 -0.77
C PHE A 83 1.53 6.96 0.42
N LEU A 84 0.49 7.75 0.16
CA LEU A 84 -0.38 8.30 1.21
C LEU A 84 -1.10 7.21 2.00
N ILE A 85 -1.63 6.18 1.32
CA ILE A 85 -2.27 5.03 1.98
C ILE A 85 -1.28 4.31 2.91
N LEU A 86 -0.05 4.09 2.45
CA LEU A 86 0.97 3.38 3.22
C LEU A 86 1.45 4.21 4.41
N ILE A 87 1.66 5.51 4.24
CA ILE A 87 1.97 6.43 5.34
C ILE A 87 0.83 6.43 6.37
N ALA A 88 -0.42 6.54 5.92
CA ALA A 88 -1.58 6.48 6.82
C ALA A 88 -1.66 5.13 7.56
N THR A 89 -1.33 4.03 6.90
CA THR A 89 -1.29 2.70 7.51
C THR A 89 -0.20 2.61 8.59
N ILE A 90 1.01 3.09 8.29
CA ILE A 90 2.12 3.12 9.27
C ILE A 90 1.74 3.98 10.48
N LEU A 91 1.17 5.16 10.25
CA LEU A 91 0.69 6.04 11.31
C LEU A 91 -0.41 5.39 12.12
N TYR A 92 -1.37 4.72 11.48
CA TYR A 92 -2.44 3.99 12.16
C TYR A 92 -1.87 2.91 13.08
N ILE A 93 -0.95 2.07 12.59
CA ILE A 93 -0.29 1.03 13.39
C ILE A 93 0.42 1.67 14.59
N TYR A 94 1.15 2.76 14.38
CA TYR A 94 1.89 3.44 15.45
C TYR A 94 0.98 4.10 16.51
N LEU A 95 -0.19 4.60 16.10
CA LEU A 95 -1.11 5.31 17.03
C LEU A 95 -1.97 4.35 17.86
N ILE A 96 -2.25 3.16 17.35
CA ILE A 96 -3.15 2.20 18.00
C ILE A 96 -2.42 1.09 18.77
N ASN A 97 -1.11 0.97 18.57
CA ASN A 97 -0.24 0.02 19.24
C ASN A 97 0.52 0.71 20.38
#